data_AF-A0A371EXP8-F1
#
_entry.id   AF-A0A371EXP8-F1
#
_cell.length_a   1.000
_cell.length_b   1.000
_cell.length_c   1.000
_cell.angle_alpha   90.00
_cell.angle_beta   90.00
_cell.angle_gamma   90.00
#
_symmetry.space_group_name_H-M   'P 1'
#
loop_
_entity.id
_entity.type
_entity.pdbx_description
1 polymer ?
#
loop_
_entity_poly.entity_id
_entity_poly.type
_entity_poly.pdbx_seq_one_letter_code
_entity_poly.pdbx_strand_id
1 'polypeptide(L)' 'MDNLPKCQANYTPLTPLTFLSRCAKYYANRISIIHEGTRFTWKQTYERCCRLAFSLRTLNITRNDV' A
#
# COMPACT_ATOMS: atom_id res chain seq x y z
N MET A 1 -6.50 -27.81 2.26
CA MET A 1 -7.26 -26.57 2.00
C MET A 1 -7.13 -26.28 0.53
N ASP A 2 -8.27 -26.23 -0.12
CA ASP A 2 -8.50 -26.67 -1.50
C ASP A 2 -7.82 -25.81 -2.56
N ASN A 3 -7.35 -26.48 -3.62
CA ASN A 3 -6.70 -25.88 -4.77
C ASN A 3 -7.75 -25.21 -5.67
N LEU A 4 -8.37 -24.14 -5.18
CA LEU A 4 -9.39 -23.39 -5.91
C LEU A 4 -8.76 -22.73 -7.14
N PRO A 5 -9.30 -22.94 -8.36
CA PRO A 5 -8.80 -22.23 -9.53
C PRO A 5 -8.96 -20.72 -9.34
N LYS A 6 -7.99 -19.97 -9.86
CA LYS A 6 -8.03 -18.51 -9.83
C LYS A 6 -9.21 -18.02 -10.65
N CYS A 7 -10.06 -17.21 -10.03
CA CYS A 7 -11.19 -16.54 -10.63
C CYS A 7 -11.22 -15.08 -10.15
N GLN A 8 -12.12 -14.28 -10.72
CA GLN A 8 -12.24 -12.87 -10.36
C GLN A 8 -12.54 -12.64 -8.87
N ALA A 9 -13.17 -13.63 -8.19
CA ALA A 9 -13.52 -13.52 -6.78
C ALA A 9 -12.33 -13.76 -5.83
N ASN A 10 -11.36 -14.61 -6.19
CA ASN A 10 -10.25 -15.00 -5.32
C ASN A 10 -8.87 -14.51 -5.80
N TYR A 11 -8.79 -13.93 -7.00
CA TYR A 11 -7.53 -13.49 -7.59
C TYR A 11 -7.64 -12.11 -8.24
N THR A 12 -6.66 -11.25 -7.95
CA THR A 12 -6.39 -10.03 -8.70
C THR A 12 -4.88 -9.80 -8.64
N PRO A 13 -4.21 -9.48 -9.76
CA PRO A 13 -2.80 -9.10 -9.71
C PRO A 13 -2.61 -7.86 -8.83
N LEU A 14 -1.64 -7.93 -7.92
CA LEU A 14 -1.31 -6.84 -7.02
C LEU A 14 -0.09 -6.09 -7.54
N THR A 15 -0.23 -4.78 -7.71
CA THR A 15 0.90 -3.86 -7.80
C THR A 15 1.20 -3.36 -6.39
N PRO A 16 2.40 -2.79 -6.13
CA PRO A 16 2.68 -2.17 -4.83
C PRO A 16 1.62 -1.14 -4.41
N LEU A 17 1.09 -0.37 -5.37
CA LEU A 17 0.05 0.63 -5.12
C LEU A 17 -1.30 0.00 -4.77
N THR A 18 -1.73 -1.06 -5.49
CA THR A 18 -3.01 -1.72 -5.19
C THR A 18 -2.95 -2.57 -3.93
N PHE A 19 -1.78 -3.13 -3.60
CA PHE A 19 -1.53 -3.78 -2.33
C PHE A 19 -1.66 -2.79 -1.17
N LEU A 20 -0.94 -1.66 -1.23
CA LEU A 20 -0.94 -0.66 -0.17
C LEU A 20 -2.35 -0.12 0.11
N SER A 21 -3.12 0.21 -0.93
CA SER A 21 -4.50 0.71 -0.76
C SER A 21 -5.44 -0.33 -0.17
N ARG A 22 -5.33 -1.61 -0.59
CA ARG A 22 -6.11 -2.72 -0.01
C ARG A 22 -5.77 -2.93 1.46
N CYS A 23 -4.50 -2.93 1.83
CA CYS A 23 -4.08 -3.09 3.22
C CYS A 23 -4.58 -1.95 4.11
N ALA A 24 -4.50 -0.70 3.65
CA ALA A 24 -5.03 0.45 4.36
C ALA A 24 -6.55 0.37 4.55
N LYS A 25 -7.29 -0.18 3.58
CA LYS A 25 -8.75 -0.34 3.64
C LYS A 25 -9.19 -1.46 4.58
N TYR A 26 -8.62 -2.65 4.46
CA TYR A 26 -9.11 -3.84 5.18
C TYR A 26 -8.39 -4.10 6.49
N TYR A 27 -7.15 -3.62 6.63
CA TYR A 27 -6.29 -3.86 7.79
C TYR A 27 -5.80 -2.56 8.44
N ALA A 28 -6.60 -1.50 8.36
CA ALA A 28 -6.26 -0.12 8.76
C ALA A 28 -5.51 -0.01 10.09
N ASN A 29 -5.95 -0.74 11.12
CA ASN A 29 -5.42 -0.69 12.48
C ASN A 29 -4.32 -1.74 12.75
N ARG A 30 -4.02 -2.64 11.81
CA ARG A 30 -2.92 -3.60 11.97
C ARG A 30 -1.58 -2.91 11.72
N ILE A 31 -0.56 -3.38 12.44
CA ILE A 31 0.82 -2.91 12.26
C ILE A 31 1.31 -3.30 10.87
N SER A 32 1.93 -2.34 10.19
CA SER A 32 2.48 -2.47 8.84
C SER A 32 4.01 -2.43 8.85
N ILE A 33 4.60 -1.60 9.71
CA ILE A 33 6.05 -1.40 9.83
C ILE A 33 6.40 -1.38 11.32
N ILE A 34 7.46 -2.09 11.69
CA ILE A 34 8.12 -2.03 12.98
C ILE A 34 9.60 -1.75 12.70
N HIS A 35 10.11 -0.66 13.27
CA HIS A 35 11.52 -0.33 13.19
C HIS A 35 11.92 0.37 14.48
N GLU A 36 12.80 -0.27 15.26
CA GLU A 36 13.15 0.16 16.62
C GLU A 36 11.89 0.46 17.47
N GLY A 37 11.85 1.60 18.16
CA GLY A 37 10.68 2.07 18.91
C GLY A 37 9.52 2.58 18.06
N THR A 38 9.64 2.60 16.73
CA THR A 38 8.62 3.14 15.83
C THR A 38 7.72 2.04 15.29
N ARG A 39 6.40 2.29 15.33
CA ARG A 39 5.38 1.40 14.75
C ARG A 39 4.41 2.22 13.94
N PHE A 40 4.06 1.73 12.75
CA PHE A 40 3.01 2.32 11.93
C PHE A 40 1.91 1.33 11.62
N THR A 41 0.66 1.78 11.69
CA THR A 41 -0.49 1.02 11.15
C THR A 41 -0.56 1.14 9.63
N TRP A 42 -1.28 0.24 8.97
CA TRP A 42 -1.49 0.32 7.51
C TRP A 42 -2.14 1.64 7.08
N LYS A 43 -3.06 2.19 7.89
CA LYS A 43 -3.63 3.52 7.65
C LYS A 43 -2.56 4.61 7.66
N GLN A 44 -1.70 4.61 8.68
CA GLN A 44 -0.62 5.61 8.79
C GLN A 44 0.38 5.51 7.64
N THR A 45 0.77 4.30 7.25
CA THR A 45 1.69 4.08 6.12
C THR A 45 1.10 4.61 4.82
N TYR A 46 -0.17 4.32 4.53
CA TYR A 46 -0.84 4.84 3.33
C TYR A 46 -0.90 6.38 3.31
N GLU A 47 -1.33 7.00 4.41
CA GLU A 47 -1.41 8.46 4.51
C GLU A 47 -0.02 9.13 4.34
N ARG A 48 1.04 8.55 4.90
CA ARG A 48 2.41 9.02 4.73
C ARG A 48 2.88 8.92 3.29
N CYS A 49 2.62 7.80 2.61
CA CYS A 49 2.94 7.62 1.19
C CYS A 49 2.17 8.63 0.33
N CYS A 50 0.89 8.89 0.60
CA CYS A 50 0.12 9.90 -0.14
C CYS A 50 0.65 11.32 0.05
N ARG A 51 1.08 11.69 1.26
CA ARG A 51 1.72 13.00 1.50
C ARG A 51 3.01 13.15 0.71
N LEU A 52 3.86 12.13 0.71
CA LEU A 52 5.09 12.13 -0.10
C LEU A 52 4.76 12.22 -1.59
N ALA A 53 3.82 11.41 -2.08
CA ALA A 53 3.40 11.44 -3.48
C ALA A 53 2.87 12.82 -3.91
N PHE A 54 2.16 13.52 -3.03
CA PHE A 54 1.73 14.91 -3.28
C PHE A 54 2.93 15.84 -3.44
N SER A 55 3.90 15.80 -2.52
CA SER A 55 5.13 16.59 -2.62
C SER A 55 5.92 16.29 -3.89
N LEU A 56 6.08 15.02 -4.27
CA LEU A 56 6.77 14.65 -5.52
C LEU A 56 6.08 15.25 -6.75
N ARG A 57 4.73 15.23 -6.79
CA ARG A 57 3.98 15.88 -7.86
C ARG A 57 4.18 17.40 -7.89
N THR A 58 4.30 18.06 -6.74
CA THR A 58 4.61 19.50 -6.70
C THR A 58 6.01 19.83 -7.22
N LEU A 59 6.92 18.86 -7.22
CA LEU A 59 8.26 18.96 -7.80
C LEU A 59 8.29 18.54 -9.28
N ASN A 60 7.14 18.33 -9.92
CA ASN A 60 7.00 17.86 -11.30
C ASN A 60 7.67 16.49 -11.57
N ILE A 61 7.79 15.65 -10.55
CA ILE A 61 8.27 14.27 -10.73
C ILE A 61 7.13 13.41 -11.29
N THR A 62 7.43 12.68 -12.35
CA THR A 62 6.49 11.90 -13.14
C THR A 62 6.96 10.45 -13.32
N ARG A 63 6.18 9.67 -14.07
CA ARG A 63 6.51 8.28 -14.36
C ARG A 63 7.80 8.25 -15.20
N ASN A 64 8.72 7.36 -14.82
CA ASN A 64 10.04 7.14 -15.44
C ASN A 64 11.14 8.12 -15.06
N ASP A 65 10.86 9.06 -14.14
CA ASP A 65 11.91 9.87 -13.50
C ASP A 65 12.62 9.05 -12.40
N VAL A 66 13.93 9.28 -12.19
CA VAL A 66 14.81 8.57 -11.23
C VAL A 66 15.44 9.53 -10.25
#